data_AF-A0A7S3XK22-F1
#
_entry.id   AF-A0A7S3XK22-F1
#
_cell.length_a   1.000
_cell.length_b   1.000
_cell.length_c   1.000
_cell.angle_alpha   90.00
_cell.angle_beta   90.00
_cell.angle_gamma   90.00
#
_symmetry.space_group_name_H-M   'P 1'
#
loop_
_entity.id
_entity.type
_entity.pdbx_description
1 polymer ?
#
loop_
_entity_poly.entity_id
_entity_poly.type
_entity_poly.pdbx_seq_one_letter_code
_entity_poly.pdbx_strand_id
1 'polypeptide(L)'
;TIAFLGLLIEYICIVSLPGYGEGTKVGNIFQITMLCVRHPPIYNTWRLVFNLVPKILNVVVLLVLFMVFSSWVFWWIFIVAPPGASMNIFDTIDTSYYHLMEFLTKNNFPDLMMPFMDENSLSSMIFFAFIFVAVFILLNMVIGVVFWHYQRQNSKLQKTLNAMNQRNIETAFGLL
;
A
#
# COMPACT_ATOMS: atom_id res chain seq x y z
N THR A 1 25.39 -16.72 5.56
CA THR A 1 26.52 -16.13 4.81
C THR A 1 26.15 -14.80 4.16
N ILE A 2 25.09 -14.72 3.35
CA ILE A 2 24.65 -13.45 2.70
C ILE A 2 24.26 -12.35 3.71
N ALA A 3 23.56 -12.68 4.80
CA ALA A 3 23.20 -11.72 5.85
C ALA A 3 24.41 -11.16 6.64
N PHE A 4 25.49 -11.95 6.75
CA PHE A 4 26.72 -11.53 7.42
C PHE A 4 27.53 -10.57 6.55
N LEU A 5 27.48 -10.78 5.22
CA LEU A 5 28.04 -9.87 4.23
C LEU A 5 27.28 -8.53 4.19
N GLY A 6 25.95 -8.55 4.31
CA GLY A 6 25.12 -7.34 4.41
C GLY A 6 25.46 -6.50 5.65
N LEU A 7 25.61 -7.15 6.81
CA LEU A 7 26.02 -6.49 8.05
C LEU A 7 27.44 -5.91 8.00
N LEU A 8 28.37 -6.59 7.31
CA LEU A 8 29.74 -6.10 7.10
C LEU A 8 29.78 -4.88 6.17
N ILE A 9 29.00 -4.89 5.09
CA ILE A 9 28.89 -3.75 4.16
C ILE A 9 28.26 -2.54 4.87
N GLU A 10 27.22 -2.75 5.68
CA GLU A 10 26.63 -1.69 6.50
C GLU A 10 27.61 -1.17 7.57
N TYR A 11 28.38 -2.05 8.23
CA TYR A 11 29.40 -1.65 9.21
C TYR A 11 30.55 -0.83 8.60
N ILE A 12 31.00 -1.22 7.40
CA ILE A 12 32.03 -0.47 6.65
C ILE A 12 31.50 0.91 6.25
N CYS A 13 30.23 1.00 5.80
CA CYS A 13 29.57 2.28 5.51
C CYS A 13 29.48 3.20 6.74
N ILE A 14 29.22 2.66 7.93
CA ILE A 14 29.14 3.43 9.19
C ILE A 14 30.50 4.03 9.57
N VAL A 15 31.59 3.29 9.42
CA VAL A 15 32.94 3.76 9.76
C VAL A 15 33.48 4.76 8.72
N SER A 16 33.05 4.66 7.47
CA SER A 16 33.53 5.53 6.38
C SER A 16 32.83 6.88 6.24
N LEU A 17 31.76 7.16 6.99
CA LEU A 17 31.02 8.43 6.90
C LEU A 17 31.62 9.48 7.86
N PRO A 18 32.33 10.51 7.35
CA PRO A 18 32.83 11.58 8.19
C PRO A 18 31.65 12.45 8.63
N GLY A 19 31.40 12.52 9.94
CA GLY A 19 30.27 13.28 10.52
C GLY A 19 29.33 12.47 11.40
N TYR A 20 29.78 11.34 11.96
CA TYR A 20 29.06 10.63 13.01
C TYR A 20 29.14 11.41 14.32
N GLY A 21 28.38 12.49 14.40
CA GLY A 21 28.32 13.42 15.52
C GLY A 21 27.28 14.51 15.22
N GLU A 22 26.19 14.47 15.97
CA GLU A 22 25.21 15.56 16.18
C GLU A 22 24.39 16.05 14.97
N GLY A 23 23.12 15.63 14.91
CA GLY A 23 22.04 16.46 14.38
C GLY A 23 21.64 16.31 12.90
N THR A 24 22.26 15.43 12.11
CA THR A 24 21.82 15.22 10.72
C THR A 24 20.64 14.25 10.64
N LYS A 25 19.57 14.63 9.93
CA LYS A 25 18.35 13.79 9.73
C LYS A 25 18.68 12.40 9.17
N VAL A 26 19.78 12.28 8.43
CA VAL A 26 20.26 11.04 7.81
C VAL A 26 20.76 10.04 8.85
N GLY A 27 21.45 10.49 9.91
CA GLY A 27 21.91 9.64 11.00
C GLY A 27 20.76 8.98 11.76
N ASN A 28 19.67 9.71 11.98
CA ASN A 28 18.49 9.19 12.69
C ASN A 28 17.76 8.11 11.88
N ILE A 29 17.64 8.27 10.55
CA ILE A 29 17.03 7.26 9.68
C ILE A 29 17.86 5.97 9.72
N PHE A 30 19.18 6.11 9.65
CA PHE A 30 20.10 4.97 9.66
C PHE A 30 20.03 4.16 10.97
N GLN A 31 19.90 4.83 12.12
CA GLN A 31 19.72 4.17 13.42
C GLN A 31 18.45 3.32 13.47
N ILE A 32 17.34 3.80 12.91
CA ILE A 32 16.08 3.07 12.85
C ILE A 32 16.20 1.86 11.92
N THR A 33 16.87 2.01 10.78
CA THR A 33 17.11 0.90 9.85
C THR A 33 17.97 -0.19 10.49
N MET A 34 19.04 0.20 11.19
CA MET A 34 19.91 -0.73 11.92
C MET A 34 19.15 -1.51 13.01
N LEU A 35 18.26 -0.85 13.76
CA LEU A 35 17.43 -1.48 14.78
C LEU A 35 16.48 -2.53 14.16
N CYS A 36 15.87 -2.21 13.01
CA CYS A 36 14.98 -3.11 12.29
C CYS A 36 15.70 -4.34 11.71
N VAL A 37 16.94 -4.17 11.21
CA VAL A 37 17.74 -5.28 10.64
C VAL A 37 18.33 -6.16 11.74
N ARG A 38 18.69 -5.58 12.90
CA ARG A 38 19.36 -6.31 13.98
C ARG A 38 18.43 -7.26 14.75
N HIS A 39 17.11 -7.05 14.70
CA HIS A 39 16.14 -7.97 15.29
C HIS A 39 15.68 -9.01 14.25
N PRO A 40 16.08 -10.30 14.39
CA PRO A 40 15.66 -11.38 13.49
C PRO A 40 14.14 -11.51 13.27
N PRO A 41 13.25 -11.35 14.28
CA PRO A 41 11.81 -11.46 14.06
C PRO A 41 11.26 -10.31 13.19
N ILE A 42 11.85 -9.12 13.28
CA ILE A 42 11.45 -7.96 12.48
C ILE A 42 11.82 -8.20 11.02
N TYR A 43 13.08 -8.56 10.75
CA TYR A 43 13.53 -8.88 9.39
C TYR A 43 12.70 -10.00 8.73
N ASN A 44 12.37 -11.07 9.46
CA ASN A 44 11.57 -12.17 8.94
C ASN A 44 10.13 -11.73 8.61
N THR A 45 9.54 -10.86 9.42
CA THR A 45 8.20 -10.29 9.18
C THR A 45 8.21 -9.35 7.97
N TRP A 46 9.22 -8.50 7.85
CA TRP A 46 9.40 -7.64 6.68
C TRP A 46 9.56 -8.42 5.38
N ARG A 47 10.38 -9.48 5.40
CA ARG A 47 10.54 -10.37 4.24
C ARG A 47 9.23 -11.06 3.86
N LEU A 48 8.41 -11.44 4.83
CA LEU A 48 7.07 -11.96 4.58
C LEU A 48 6.22 -10.90 3.87
N VAL A 49 6.14 -9.67 4.39
CA VAL A 49 5.38 -8.57 3.77
C VAL A 49 5.84 -8.33 2.33
N PHE A 50 7.15 -8.23 2.07
CA PHE A 50 7.68 -8.06 0.71
C PHE A 50 7.36 -9.23 -0.23
N ASN A 51 7.27 -10.46 0.29
CA ASN A 51 6.83 -11.62 -0.50
C ASN A 51 5.31 -11.62 -0.79
N LEU A 52 4.51 -10.82 -0.06
CA LEU A 52 3.10 -10.58 -0.37
C LEU A 52 2.91 -9.49 -1.43
N VAL A 53 3.79 -8.49 -1.47
CA VAL A 53 3.72 -7.36 -2.42
C VAL A 53 3.44 -7.77 -3.87
N PRO A 54 4.19 -8.69 -4.51
CA PRO A 54 3.94 -9.04 -5.92
C PRO A 54 2.56 -9.69 -6.14
N LYS A 55 1.98 -10.31 -5.10
CA LYS A 55 0.65 -10.93 -5.17
C LYS A 55 -0.46 -9.88 -5.09
N ILE A 56 -0.24 -8.83 -4.29
CA ILE A 56 -1.16 -7.70 -4.13
C ILE A 56 -1.07 -6.75 -5.33
N LEU A 57 0.10 -6.66 -5.96
CA LEU A 57 0.38 -5.77 -7.08
C LEU A 57 -0.60 -5.97 -8.25
N ASN A 58 -0.98 -7.21 -8.56
CA ASN A 58 -1.97 -7.47 -9.62
C ASN A 58 -3.31 -6.78 -9.38
N VAL A 59 -3.79 -6.76 -8.13
CA VAL A 59 -5.08 -6.12 -7.79
C VAL A 59 -4.91 -4.61 -7.68
N VAL A 60 -3.76 -4.13 -7.20
CA VAL A 60 -3.44 -2.70 -7.18
C VAL A 60 -3.38 -2.14 -8.59
N VAL A 61 -2.79 -2.86 -9.55
CA VAL A 61 -2.78 -2.47 -10.97
C VAL A 61 -4.21 -2.36 -11.53
N LEU A 62 -5.10 -3.29 -11.17
CA LEU A 62 -6.52 -3.20 -11.56
C LEU A 62 -7.18 -1.93 -10.99
N LEU A 63 -6.91 -1.60 -9.73
CA LEU A 63 -7.42 -0.38 -9.09
C LEU A 63 -6.87 0.88 -9.79
N VAL A 64 -5.58 0.93 -10.08
CA VAL A 64 -4.97 2.06 -10.79
C VAL A 64 -5.55 2.21 -12.20
N LEU A 65 -5.75 1.10 -12.92
CA LEU A 65 -6.38 1.13 -14.24
C LEU A 65 -7.81 1.68 -14.17
N PHE A 66 -8.59 1.24 -13.18
CA PHE A 66 -9.93 1.79 -12.93
C PHE A 66 -9.89 3.29 -12.61
N MET A 67 -8.90 3.75 -11.83
CA MET A 67 -8.74 5.17 -11.51
C MET A 67 -8.41 6.01 -12.75
N VAL A 68 -7.50 5.54 -13.60
CA VAL A 68 -7.15 6.22 -14.86
C VAL A 68 -8.37 6.27 -15.79
N PHE A 69 -9.09 5.16 -15.93
CA PHE A 69 -10.32 5.10 -16.72
C PHE A 69 -11.38 6.06 -16.18
N SER A 70 -11.62 6.05 -14.87
CA SER A 70 -12.59 6.94 -14.22
C SER A 70 -12.19 8.40 -14.37
N SER A 71 -10.90 8.73 -14.24
CA SER A 71 -10.38 10.08 -14.49
C SER A 71 -10.72 10.57 -15.91
N TRP A 72 -10.49 9.73 -16.91
CA TRP A 72 -10.83 10.05 -18.29
C TRP A 72 -12.34 10.28 -18.50
N VAL A 73 -13.19 9.46 -17.87
CA VAL A 73 -14.65 9.63 -17.92
C VAL A 73 -15.11 10.93 -17.24
N PHE A 74 -14.59 11.22 -16.04
CA PHE A 74 -14.94 12.43 -15.30
C PHE A 74 -14.50 13.69 -16.06
N TRP A 75 -13.27 13.69 -16.57
CA TRP A 75 -12.78 14.75 -17.45
C TRP A 75 -13.72 14.96 -18.64
N TRP A 76 -14.10 13.89 -19.34
CA TRP A 76 -14.99 13.98 -20.51
C TRP A 76 -16.40 14.50 -20.17
N ILE A 77 -16.96 14.13 -19.02
CA ILE A 77 -18.30 14.57 -18.60
C ILE A 77 -18.29 16.05 -18.18
N PHE A 78 -17.30 16.46 -17.39
CA PHE A 78 -17.29 17.77 -16.77
C PHE A 78 -16.60 18.86 -17.61
N ILE A 79 -15.82 18.52 -18.63
CA ILE A 79 -15.29 19.50 -19.61
C ILE A 79 -16.39 20.12 -20.49
N VAL A 80 -17.50 19.40 -20.69
CA VAL A 80 -18.64 19.84 -21.52
C VAL A 80 -19.70 20.57 -20.68
N ALA A 81 -19.56 20.57 -19.35
CA ALA A 81 -20.52 21.22 -18.45
C ALA A 81 -20.45 22.76 -18.53
N PRO A 82 -21.56 23.48 -18.25
CA PRO A 82 -21.58 24.95 -18.30
C PRO A 82 -20.54 25.57 -17.36
N PRO A 83 -19.95 26.73 -17.71
CA PRO A 83 -18.93 27.38 -16.88
C PRO A 83 -19.54 27.83 -15.54
N GLY A 84 -19.16 27.15 -14.46
CA GLY A 84 -19.53 27.45 -13.08
C GLY A 84 -18.32 27.44 -12.13
N ALA A 85 -18.55 27.39 -10.82
CA ALA A 85 -17.49 27.40 -9.80
C ALA A 85 -16.59 26.15 -9.85
N SER A 86 -16.99 25.15 -10.63
CA SER A 86 -16.31 23.88 -10.89
C SER A 86 -15.17 23.93 -11.93
N MET A 87 -14.96 25.08 -12.60
CA MET A 87 -14.15 25.24 -13.83
C MET A 87 -12.67 24.82 -13.72
N ASN A 88 -12.13 24.61 -12.52
CA ASN A 88 -10.71 24.25 -12.33
C ASN A 88 -10.45 22.83 -11.79
N ILE A 89 -11.48 22.07 -11.44
CA ILE A 89 -11.30 20.77 -10.74
C ILE A 89 -11.02 19.65 -11.77
N PHE A 90 -11.85 19.55 -12.81
CA PHE A 90 -11.74 18.50 -13.84
C PHE A 90 -11.30 19.03 -15.22
N ASP A 91 -10.44 20.04 -15.25
CA ASP A 91 -10.01 20.67 -16.51
C ASP A 91 -9.02 19.80 -17.30
N THR A 92 -8.09 19.13 -16.60
CA THR A 92 -7.11 18.21 -17.20
C THR A 92 -7.28 16.79 -16.65
N ILE A 93 -6.86 15.78 -17.41
CA ILE A 93 -6.87 14.38 -16.97
C ILE A 93 -6.03 14.17 -15.69
N ASP A 94 -4.91 14.89 -15.56
CA ASP A 94 -4.01 14.79 -14.41
C ASP A 94 -4.66 15.36 -13.13
N THR A 95 -5.30 16.53 -13.20
CA THR A 95 -6.01 17.13 -12.07
C THR A 95 -7.20 16.26 -11.67
N SER A 96 -7.91 15.73 -12.66
CA SER A 96 -9.02 14.79 -12.48
C SER A 96 -8.59 13.53 -11.74
N TYR A 97 -7.43 12.97 -12.07
CA TYR A 97 -6.89 11.79 -11.41
C TYR A 97 -6.52 12.08 -9.96
N TYR A 98 -5.86 13.22 -9.70
CA TYR A 98 -5.48 13.63 -8.35
C TYR A 98 -6.71 13.83 -7.45
N HIS A 99 -7.72 14.54 -7.95
CA HIS A 99 -8.96 14.79 -7.22
C HIS A 99 -9.76 13.51 -6.97
N LEU A 100 -9.85 12.60 -7.94
CA LEU A 100 -10.46 11.28 -7.71
C LEU A 100 -9.65 10.42 -6.73
N MET A 101 -8.33 10.56 -6.66
CA MET A 101 -7.49 9.88 -5.66
C MET A 101 -7.81 10.39 -4.24
N GLU A 102 -7.89 11.71 -4.05
CA GLU A 102 -8.31 12.30 -2.77
C GLU A 102 -9.71 11.84 -2.37
N PHE A 103 -10.59 11.70 -3.36
CA PHE A 103 -11.96 11.22 -3.20
C PHE A 103 -11.99 9.73 -2.80
N LEU A 104 -11.15 8.88 -3.41
CA LEU A 104 -10.99 7.47 -3.06
C LEU A 104 -10.51 7.31 -1.61
N THR A 105 -9.56 8.12 -1.17
CA THR A 105 -9.06 8.14 0.21
C THR A 105 -9.98 8.89 1.18
N LYS A 106 -11.10 9.44 0.68
CA LYS A 106 -12.06 10.27 1.44
C LYS A 106 -11.43 11.48 2.15
N ASN A 107 -10.32 12.00 1.61
CA ASN A 107 -9.64 13.16 2.20
C ASN A 107 -10.42 14.45 1.95
N ASN A 108 -11.13 14.52 0.82
CA ASN A 108 -11.79 15.73 0.34
C ASN A 108 -13.28 15.50 -0.04
N PHE A 109 -13.96 14.61 0.71
CA PHE A 109 -15.39 14.31 0.57
C PHE A 109 -16.12 15.08 1.68
N PRO A 110 -16.99 16.09 1.49
CA PRO A 110 -17.89 16.43 0.38
C PRO A 110 -17.50 17.65 -0.48
N ASP A 111 -16.41 18.34 -0.15
CA ASP A 111 -16.03 19.62 -0.75
C ASP A 111 -15.76 19.52 -2.25
N LEU A 112 -15.27 18.38 -2.72
CA LEU A 112 -15.09 18.10 -4.14
C LEU A 112 -16.41 17.90 -4.88
N MET A 113 -17.45 17.36 -4.21
CA MET A 113 -18.73 17.00 -4.82
C MET A 113 -19.74 18.17 -4.80
N MET A 114 -19.72 18.98 -3.74
CA MET A 114 -20.65 20.09 -3.51
C MET A 114 -20.80 21.06 -4.71
N PRO A 115 -19.73 21.56 -5.35
CA PRO A 115 -19.88 22.50 -6.46
C PRO A 115 -20.63 21.87 -7.66
N PHE A 116 -20.45 20.57 -7.91
CA PHE A 116 -21.14 19.88 -8.99
C PHE A 116 -22.60 19.53 -8.68
N MET A 117 -22.94 19.38 -7.39
CA MET A 117 -24.31 19.16 -6.94
C MET A 117 -25.16 20.42 -7.04
N ASP A 118 -24.58 21.58 -6.72
CA ASP A 118 -25.27 22.87 -6.78
C ASP A 118 -25.58 23.26 -8.24
N GLU A 119 -24.71 22.87 -9.18
CA GLU A 119 -24.91 23.10 -10.62
C GLU A 119 -25.95 22.12 -11.23
N ASN A 120 -25.88 20.84 -10.89
CA ASN A 120 -26.81 19.82 -11.39
C ASN A 120 -26.98 18.66 -10.40
N SER A 121 -28.22 18.40 -9.97
CA SER A 121 -28.54 17.30 -9.06
C SER A 121 -28.20 15.92 -9.62
N LEU A 122 -28.19 15.75 -10.95
CA LEU A 122 -27.80 14.50 -11.60
C LEU A 122 -26.30 14.20 -11.51
N SER A 123 -25.44 15.22 -11.35
CA SER A 123 -24.00 15.04 -11.18
C SER A 123 -23.70 14.22 -9.93
N SER A 124 -24.51 14.35 -8.88
CA SER A 124 -24.37 13.56 -7.64
C SER A 124 -24.40 12.05 -7.90
N MET A 125 -25.25 11.60 -8.82
CA MET A 125 -25.41 10.18 -9.14
C MET A 125 -24.12 9.57 -9.70
N ILE A 126 -23.34 10.35 -10.46
CA ILE A 126 -22.06 9.90 -11.04
C ILE A 126 -21.03 9.68 -9.93
N PHE A 127 -20.95 10.61 -8.97
CA PHE A 127 -20.09 10.46 -7.79
C PHE A 127 -20.49 9.27 -6.93
N PHE A 128 -21.79 9.06 -6.69
CA PHE A 128 -22.27 7.87 -5.98
C PHE A 128 -21.92 6.57 -6.70
N ALA A 129 -22.07 6.52 -8.02
CA ALA A 129 -21.67 5.36 -8.81
C ALA A 129 -20.16 5.08 -8.70
N PHE A 130 -19.33 6.12 -8.75
CA PHE A 130 -17.89 5.99 -8.52
C PHE A 130 -17.59 5.42 -7.13
N ILE A 131 -18.18 5.95 -6.06
CA ILE A 131 -17.97 5.43 -4.68
C ILE A 131 -18.40 3.97 -4.59
N PHE A 132 -19.56 3.65 -5.17
CA PHE A 132 -20.09 2.29 -5.15
C PHE A 132 -19.10 1.30 -5.75
N VAL A 133 -18.58 1.60 -6.95
CA VAL A 133 -17.61 0.71 -7.60
C VAL A 133 -16.24 0.76 -6.93
N ALA A 134 -15.69 1.94 -6.68
CA ALA A 134 -14.32 2.11 -6.17
C ALA A 134 -14.16 1.61 -4.74
N VAL A 135 -15.08 1.99 -3.85
CA VAL A 135 -14.95 1.69 -2.41
C VAL A 135 -15.60 0.37 -2.05
N PHE A 136 -16.85 0.14 -2.46
CA PHE A 136 -17.57 -1.07 -2.01
C PHE A 136 -17.18 -2.32 -2.79
N ILE A 137 -16.78 -2.19 -4.05
CA ILE A 137 -16.37 -3.34 -4.86
C ILE A 137 -14.84 -3.45 -4.85
N LEU A 138 -14.12 -2.46 -5.40
CA LEU A 138 -12.68 -2.60 -5.63
C LEU A 138 -11.84 -2.61 -4.35
N LEU A 139 -12.01 -1.66 -3.42
CA LEU A 139 -11.25 -1.68 -2.17
C LEU A 139 -11.54 -2.93 -1.32
N ASN A 140 -12.80 -3.36 -1.26
CA ASN A 140 -13.15 -4.60 -0.55
C ASN A 140 -12.56 -5.84 -1.24
N MET A 141 -12.50 -5.87 -2.57
CA MET A 141 -11.81 -6.92 -3.32
C MET A 141 -10.31 -6.93 -3.02
N VAL A 142 -9.65 -5.76 -2.97
CA VAL A 142 -8.23 -5.64 -2.57
C VAL A 142 -8.01 -6.26 -1.19
N ILE A 143 -8.81 -5.87 -0.20
CA ILE A 143 -8.71 -6.42 1.16
C ILE A 143 -8.94 -7.94 1.13
N GLY A 144 -9.92 -8.42 0.37
CA GLY A 144 -10.22 -9.85 0.22
C GLY A 144 -9.05 -10.66 -0.33
N VAL A 145 -8.39 -10.18 -1.39
CA VAL A 145 -7.23 -10.86 -1.99
C VAL A 145 -6.02 -10.84 -1.06
N VAL A 146 -5.76 -9.70 -0.40
CA VAL A 146 -4.70 -9.59 0.62
C VAL A 146 -4.92 -10.61 1.72
N PHE A 147 -6.15 -10.68 2.25
CA PHE A 147 -6.52 -11.59 3.32
C PHE A 147 -6.38 -13.06 2.90
N TRP A 148 -6.81 -13.41 1.69
CA TRP A 148 -6.66 -14.77 1.16
C TRP A 148 -5.20 -15.21 1.11
N HIS A 149 -4.32 -14.35 0.59
CA HIS A 149 -2.89 -14.63 0.52
C HIS A 149 -2.21 -14.71 1.89
N TYR A 150 -2.62 -13.84 2.82
CA TYR A 150 -2.15 -13.86 4.20
C TYR A 150 -2.56 -15.16 4.90
N GLN A 151 -3.84 -15.54 4.84
CA GLN A 151 -4.34 -16.76 5.44
C GLN A 151 -3.66 -18.02 4.88
N ARG A 152 -3.39 -18.03 3.56
CA ARG A 152 -2.64 -19.12 2.92
C ARG A 152 -1.19 -19.22 3.39
N GLN A 153 -0.55 -18.10 3.76
CA GLN A 153 0.82 -18.12 4.28
C GLN A 153 0.86 -18.53 5.75
N ASN A 154 -0.07 -18.02 6.56
CA ASN A 154 -0.20 -18.42 7.96
C ASN A 154 -0.49 -19.92 8.13
N SER A 155 -1.39 -20.48 7.31
CA SER A 155 -1.68 -21.92 7.36
C SER A 155 -0.48 -22.78 6.97
N LYS A 156 0.38 -22.33 6.04
CA LYS A 156 1.64 -23.01 5.72
C LYS A 156 2.63 -22.93 6.89
N LEU A 157 2.80 -21.75 7.47
CA LEU A 157 3.68 -21.54 8.63
C LEU A 157 3.27 -22.41 9.82
N GLN A 158 1.98 -22.47 10.15
CA GLN A 158 1.46 -23.32 11.21
C GLN A 158 1.78 -24.81 10.98
N LYS A 159 1.60 -25.30 9.75
CA LYS A 159 1.95 -26.69 9.39
C LYS A 159 3.43 -26.98 9.57
N THR A 160 4.30 -26.07 9.14
CA THR A 160 5.76 -26.20 9.28
C THR A 160 6.17 -26.21 10.76
N LEU A 161 5.60 -25.31 11.58
CA LEU A 161 5.88 -25.27 13.01
C LEU A 161 5.44 -26.55 13.72
N ASN A 162 4.25 -27.06 13.41
CA ASN A 162 3.77 -28.32 13.99
C ASN A 162 4.66 -29.51 13.60
N ALA A 163 5.11 -29.57 12.35
CA ALA A 163 6.03 -30.62 11.89
C ALA A 163 7.42 -30.52 12.55
N MET A 164 7.93 -29.30 12.78
CA MET A 164 9.18 -29.09 13.53
C MET A 164 9.04 -29.54 15.00
N ASN A 165 7.93 -29.19 15.65
CA ASN A 165 7.66 -29.60 17.02
C ASN A 165 7.61 -31.13 17.15
N GLN A 166 6.96 -31.83 16.22
CA GLN A 166 6.92 -33.29 16.19
C GLN A 166 8.32 -33.90 16.06
N ARG A 167 9.14 -33.41 15.11
CA ARG A 167 10.52 -33.89 14.92
C ARG A 167 11.40 -33.67 16.15
N ASN A 168 11.25 -32.52 16.82
CA ASN A 168 12.00 -32.23 18.04
C ASN A 168 11.66 -33.21 19.16
N ILE A 169 10.38 -33.57 19.29
CA ILE A 169 9.91 -34.56 20.27
C ILE A 169 10.48 -35.95 19.93
N GLU A 170 10.41 -36.39 18.66
CA GLU A 170 10.97 -37.67 18.21
C GLU A 170 12.48 -37.76 18.46
N THR A 171 13.22 -36.69 18.17
CA THR A 171 14.67 -36.62 18.40
C THR A 171 14.99 -36.68 19.88
N ALA A 172 14.21 -36.00 20.73
CA ALA A 172 14.39 -36.04 22.18
C ALA A 172 14.14 -37.45 22.75
N PHE A 173 13.14 -38.16 22.25
CA PHE A 173 12.89 -39.56 22.65
C PHE A 173 14.00 -40.51 22.21
N GLY A 174 14.60 -40.30 21.03
CA GLY A 174 15.70 -41.14 20.54
C GLY A 174 17.03 -40.97 21.29
N LEU A 175 17.15 -39.96 22.16
CA LEU A 175 18.33 -39.69 22.99
C LEU A 175 18.20 -40.24 24.42
N LEU A 176 17.01 -40.69 24.83
CA LEU A 176 16.73 -41.34 26.12
C LEU A 176 16.91 -42.86 26.00
#